data_AF-A0A938LZT6-F1
#
_entry.id   AF-A0A938LZT6-F1
#
_cell.length_a   1.000
_cell.length_b   1.000
_cell.length_c   1.000
_cell.angle_alpha   90.00
_cell.angle_beta   90.00
_cell.angle_gamma   90.00
#
_symmetry.space_group_name_H-M   'P 1'
#
loop_
_entity.id
_entity.type
_entity.pdbx_description
1 polymer ?
#
loop_
_entity_poly.entity_id
_entity_poly.type
_entity_poly.pdbx_seq_one_letter_code
_entity_poly.pdbx_strand_id
1 'polypeptide(L)'
;MARKKVVLAYSGGLDTSVAIRWLQEKYDMDVVTLTIDMGAQKDLPAIRAKALKLGALKAVVMDARADFVRYFVWPALQADAIYEGAYPLATALGRPLIAKLLVDMAREEGASAISHGSTGKGNDQVRFDVSTQALA
;
A
#
# COMPACT_ATOMS: atom_id res chain seq x y z
N MET A 1 -4.25 18.19 21.70
CA MET A 1 -3.30 18.10 20.56
C MET A 1 -3.93 17.24 19.48
N ALA A 2 -3.67 17.52 18.20
CA ALA A 2 -4.14 16.63 17.13
C ALA A 2 -3.45 15.26 17.25
N ARG A 3 -4.19 14.17 17.07
CA ARG A 3 -3.61 12.81 17.05
C ARG A 3 -2.68 12.67 15.85
N LYS A 4 -1.61 11.90 16.03
CA LYS A 4 -0.71 11.55 14.93
C LYS A 4 -1.45 10.67 13.93
N LYS A 5 -1.21 10.87 12.63
CA LYS A 5 -1.80 10.04 11.58
C LYS A 5 -0.82 8.99 11.07
N VAL A 6 -1.36 7.84 10.66
CA VAL A 6 -0.65 6.78 9.92
C VAL A 6 -1.40 6.48 8.63
N VAL A 7 -0.66 6.33 7.52
CA VAL A 7 -1.21 5.84 6.25
C VAL A 7 -0.99 4.34 6.14
N LEU A 8 -2.07 3.56 6.11
CA LEU A 8 -2.05 2.10 6.01
C LEU A 8 -2.30 1.65 4.58
N ALA A 9 -1.36 0.88 4.02
CA ALA A 9 -1.59 0.10 2.80
C ALA A 9 -2.67 -0.95 3.06
N TYR A 10 -3.86 -0.74 2.51
CA TYR A 10 -5.05 -1.50 2.88
C TYR A 10 -5.57 -2.33 1.69
N SER A 11 -5.55 -3.65 1.84
CA SER A 11 -5.98 -4.59 0.80
C SER A 11 -7.45 -4.99 0.91
N GLY A 12 -8.11 -4.71 2.03
CA GLY A 12 -9.43 -5.25 2.37
C GLY A 12 -9.40 -6.63 3.04
N GLY A 13 -8.22 -7.27 3.08
CA GLY A 13 -8.01 -8.56 3.75
C GLY A 13 -8.12 -8.49 5.28
N LEU A 14 -8.19 -9.65 5.92
CA LEU A 14 -8.34 -9.77 7.38
C LEU A 14 -7.23 -9.01 8.12
N ASP A 15 -5.97 -9.26 7.79
CA ASP A 15 -4.81 -8.72 8.51
C ASP A 15 -4.81 -7.18 8.50
N THR A 16 -4.96 -6.57 7.33
CA THR A 16 -5.04 -5.11 7.20
C THR A 16 -6.33 -4.53 7.79
N SER A 17 -7.40 -5.33 7.94
CA SER A 17 -8.63 -4.91 8.61
C SER A 17 -8.44 -4.83 10.12
N VAL A 18 -7.77 -5.82 10.71
CA VAL A 18 -7.41 -5.83 12.14
C VAL A 18 -6.42 -4.70 12.44
N ALA A 19 -5.48 -4.44 11.53
CA ALA A 19 -4.47 -3.38 11.70
C ALA A 19 -5.08 -2.00 11.93
N ILE A 20 -6.24 -1.67 11.35
CA ILE A 20 -6.91 -0.37 11.56
C ILE A 20 -7.18 -0.15 13.06
N ARG A 21 -7.84 -1.11 13.71
CA ARG A 21 -8.15 -1.02 15.15
C ARG A 21 -6.90 -1.14 16.01
N TRP A 22 -6.01 -2.05 15.65
CA TRP A 22 -4.78 -2.26 16.41
C TRP A 22 -3.87 -1.03 16.43
N LEU A 23 -3.72 -0.31 15.31
CA LEU A 23 -2.94 0.93 15.26
C LEU A 23 -3.55 2.04 16.13
N GLN A 24 -4.87 2.13 16.17
CA GLN A 24 -5.60 3.07 17.02
C GLN A 24 -5.39 2.75 18.51
N GLU A 25 -5.60 1.50 18.90
CA GLU A 25 -5.52 1.08 20.30
C GLU A 25 -4.08 1.05 20.83
N LYS A 26 -3.13 0.60 20.00
CA LYS A 26 -1.73 0.43 20.42
C LYS A 26 -0.94 1.74 20.41
N TYR A 27 -1.20 2.62 19.45
CA TYR A 27 -0.39 3.82 19.22
C TYR A 27 -1.16 5.15 19.33
N ASP A 28 -2.46 5.13 19.64
CA ASP A 28 -3.33 6.32 19.70
C ASP A 28 -3.26 7.16 18.40
N MET A 29 -3.22 6.49 17.26
CA MET A 29 -3.09 7.13 15.93
C MET A 29 -4.38 7.11 15.14
N ASP A 30 -4.62 8.19 14.40
CA ASP A 30 -5.66 8.22 13.39
C ASP A 30 -5.19 7.50 12.12
N VAL A 31 -6.00 6.55 11.64
CA VAL A 31 -5.63 5.71 10.49
C VAL A 31 -6.28 6.24 9.22
N VAL A 32 -5.46 6.58 8.23
CA VAL A 32 -5.90 6.81 6.84
C VAL A 32 -5.57 5.56 6.05
N THR A 33 -6.54 4.95 5.38
CA THR A 33 -6.29 3.78 4.54
C THR A 33 -6.12 4.17 3.08
N LEU A 34 -5.15 3.53 2.43
CA LEU A 34 -4.90 3.65 1.00
C LEU A 34 -5.02 2.27 0.34
N THR A 35 -6.02 2.13 -0.52
CA THR A 35 -6.19 0.99 -1.43
C THR A 35 -5.79 1.42 -2.84
N ILE A 36 -4.86 0.70 -3.45
CA ILE A 36 -4.35 1.00 -4.79
C ILE A 36 -4.83 -0.08 -5.75
N ASP A 37 -5.61 0.32 -6.75
CA ASP A 37 -6.07 -0.55 -7.81
C ASP A 37 -5.03 -0.61 -8.94
N MET A 38 -4.44 -1.78 -9.11
CA MET A 38 -3.57 -2.14 -10.26
C MET A 38 -4.23 -3.19 -11.16
N GLY A 39 -5.56 -3.35 -11.08
CA GLY A 39 -6.35 -4.27 -11.89
C GLY A 39 -6.70 -5.61 -11.23
N ALA A 40 -6.35 -5.80 -9.95
CA ALA A 40 -6.54 -7.08 -9.24
C ALA A 40 -7.75 -7.09 -8.28
N GLN A 41 -8.26 -5.93 -7.88
CA GLN A 41 -9.25 -5.82 -6.80
C GLN A 41 -10.67 -6.04 -7.30
N LYS A 42 -11.44 -6.87 -6.58
CA LYS A 42 -12.85 -7.14 -6.85
C LYS A 42 -13.67 -6.45 -5.76
N ASP A 43 -14.39 -5.38 -6.14
CA ASP A 43 -15.23 -4.52 -5.27
C ASP A 43 -14.48 -3.51 -4.38
N LEU A 44 -13.87 -2.50 -5.03
CA LEU A 44 -13.26 -1.35 -4.37
C LEU A 44 -14.24 -0.56 -3.48
N PRO A 45 -15.52 -0.33 -3.88
CA PRO A 45 -16.50 0.30 -3.00
C PRO A 45 -16.68 -0.43 -1.66
N ALA A 46 -16.80 -1.76 -1.67
CA ALA A 46 -16.93 -2.55 -0.44
C ALA A 46 -15.67 -2.48 0.43
N ILE A 47 -14.48 -2.51 -0.18
CA ILE A 47 -13.20 -2.36 0.55
C ILE A 47 -13.16 -1.01 1.28
N ARG A 48 -13.50 0.07 0.58
CA ARG A 48 -13.55 1.43 1.15
C ARG A 48 -14.56 1.51 2.30
N ALA A 49 -15.79 1.02 2.08
CA ALA A 49 -16.84 1.02 3.09
C ALA A 49 -16.43 0.22 4.34
N LYS A 50 -15.77 -0.93 4.14
CA LYS A 50 -15.24 -1.76 5.22
C LYS A 50 -14.20 -1.02 6.06
N ALA A 51 -13.25 -0.31 5.45
CA ALA A 51 -12.25 0.47 6.18
C ALA A 51 -12.89 1.54 7.08
N LEU A 52 -13.85 2.28 6.56
CA LEU A 52 -14.57 3.32 7.31
C LEU A 52 -15.37 2.71 8.48
N LYS A 53 -16.07 1.59 8.25
CA LYS A 53 -16.79 0.86 9.30
C LYS A 53 -15.87 0.38 10.42
N LEU A 54 -14.63 0.02 10.08
CA LEU A 54 -13.59 -0.39 11.03
C LEU A 54 -12.87 0.79 11.70
N GLY A 55 -13.29 2.03 11.44
CA GLY A 55 -12.84 3.21 12.16
C GLY A 55 -11.71 3.99 11.49
N ALA A 56 -11.36 3.71 10.24
CA ALA A 56 -10.42 4.58 9.51
C ALA A 56 -10.96 6.02 9.44
N LEU A 57 -10.12 7.01 9.73
CA LEU A 57 -10.45 8.44 9.63
C LEU A 57 -10.83 8.82 8.20
N LYS A 58 -10.08 8.27 7.23
CA LYS A 58 -10.29 8.46 5.79
C LYS A 58 -9.92 7.16 5.08
N ALA A 59 -10.69 6.79 4.06
CA ALA A 59 -10.43 5.63 3.23
C ALA A 59 -10.37 6.05 1.76
N VAL A 60 -9.17 5.98 1.18
CA VAL A 60 -8.88 6.40 -0.19
C VAL A 60 -8.67 5.18 -1.08
N VAL A 61 -9.27 5.23 -2.25
CA VAL A 61 -9.03 4.29 -3.33
C VAL A 61 -8.39 5.06 -4.47
N MET A 62 -7.23 4.61 -4.94
CA MET A 62 -6.52 5.21 -6.07
C MET A 62 -6.46 4.22 -7.22
N ASP A 63 -6.85 4.67 -8.41
CA ASP A 63 -6.59 3.94 -9.66
C ASP A 63 -5.15 4.22 -10.10
N ALA A 64 -4.32 3.18 -10.08
CA ALA A 64 -2.92 3.25 -10.49
C ALA A 64 -2.63 2.32 -11.68
N ARG A 65 -3.66 1.87 -12.41
CA ARG A 65 -3.49 0.92 -13.53
C ARG A 65 -2.60 1.52 -14.61
N ALA A 66 -2.87 2.75 -15.03
CA ALA A 66 -2.09 3.44 -16.05
C ALA A 66 -0.64 3.68 -15.62
N ASP A 67 -0.40 4.03 -14.36
CA ASP A 67 0.95 4.24 -13.82
C ASP A 67 1.72 2.92 -13.67
N PHE A 68 1.05 1.86 -13.21
CA PHE A 68 1.65 0.53 -13.06
C PHE A 68 2.08 -0.05 -14.41
N VAL A 69 1.11 -0.09 -15.33
CA VAL A 69 1.26 0.23 -16.74
C VAL A 69 2.65 0.78 -17.12
N ARG A 70 2.66 2.12 -17.18
CA ARG A 70 3.65 3.01 -17.79
C ARG A 70 5.04 2.86 -17.22
N TYR A 71 5.14 2.78 -15.90
CA TYR A 71 6.40 2.93 -15.19
C TYR A 71 7.00 1.61 -14.72
N PHE A 72 6.26 0.50 -14.78
CA PHE A 72 6.75 -0.79 -14.28
C PHE A 72 6.65 -1.90 -15.30
N VAL A 73 5.48 -2.09 -15.93
CA VAL A 73 5.28 -3.20 -16.86
C VAL A 73 6.03 -2.97 -18.18
N TRP A 74 5.91 -1.79 -18.82
CA TRP A 74 6.66 -1.53 -20.06
C TRP A 74 8.19 -1.58 -19.86
N PRO A 75 8.78 -0.96 -18.82
CA PRO A 75 10.21 -1.08 -18.58
C PRO A 75 10.67 -2.52 -18.31
N ALA A 76 9.91 -3.30 -17.54
CA ALA A 76 10.22 -4.72 -17.31
C ALA A 76 10.17 -5.53 -18.60
N LEU A 77 9.19 -5.26 -19.47
CA LEU A 77 9.09 -5.90 -20.79
C LEU A 77 10.26 -5.51 -21.71
N GLN A 78 10.63 -4.22 -21.75
CA GLN A 78 11.75 -3.73 -22.55
C GLN A 78 13.09 -4.33 -22.11
N ALA A 79 13.24 -4.62 -20.81
CA ALA A 79 14.44 -5.23 -20.25
C ALA A 79 14.45 -6.77 -20.34
N ASP A 80 13.39 -7.39 -20.89
CA ASP A 80 13.16 -8.84 -20.85
C ASP A 80 13.36 -9.40 -19.42
N ALA A 81 12.75 -8.73 -18.44
CA ALA A 81 13.01 -8.96 -17.03
C ALA A 81 12.41 -10.28 -16.54
N ILE A 82 13.22 -11.34 -16.58
CA ILE A 82 12.86 -12.67 -16.10
C ILE A 82 13.80 -13.10 -14.97
N TYR A 83 13.25 -13.19 -13.76
CA TYR A 83 13.97 -13.70 -12.59
C TYR A 83 14.14 -15.22 -12.68
N GLU A 84 15.38 -15.68 -12.51
CA GLU A 84 15.77 -17.10 -12.58
C GLU A 84 15.26 -17.83 -13.84
N GLY A 85 15.13 -17.10 -14.96
CA GLY A 85 14.71 -17.66 -16.24
C GLY A 85 13.24 -18.11 -16.32
N ALA A 86 12.43 -17.91 -15.28
CA ALA A 86 11.04 -18.37 -15.25
C ALA A 86 10.02 -17.31 -14.79
N TYR A 87 10.41 -16.36 -13.93
CA TYR A 87 9.45 -15.49 -13.24
C TYR A 87 9.51 -14.03 -13.73
N PRO A 88 8.45 -13.48 -14.37
CA PRO A 88 8.43 -12.12 -14.92
C PRO A 88 8.15 -11.04 -13.85
N LEU A 89 8.58 -11.26 -12.61
CA LEU A 89 8.49 -10.28 -11.52
C LEU A 89 7.07 -9.76 -11.20
N ALA A 90 6.02 -10.49 -11.59
CA ALA A 90 4.62 -10.02 -11.56
C ALA A 90 4.17 -9.37 -10.24
N THR A 91 4.63 -9.89 -9.09
CA THR A 91 4.33 -9.34 -7.76
C THR A 91 5.30 -8.21 -7.38
N ALA A 92 6.57 -8.36 -7.74
CA ALA A 92 7.64 -7.45 -7.34
C ALA A 92 7.44 -6.05 -7.94
N LEU A 93 7.02 -5.98 -9.21
CA LEU A 93 6.88 -4.74 -9.96
C LEU A 93 5.90 -3.74 -9.33
N GLY A 94 4.83 -4.20 -8.68
CA GLY A 94 3.83 -3.30 -8.10
C GLY A 94 4.24 -2.67 -6.77
N ARG A 95 5.19 -3.28 -6.03
CA ARG A 95 5.51 -2.85 -4.65
C ARG A 95 6.14 -1.46 -4.57
N PRO A 96 7.09 -1.08 -5.43
CA PRO A 96 7.64 0.28 -5.41
C PRO A 96 6.60 1.34 -5.76
N LEU A 97 5.64 1.05 -6.65
CA LEU A 97 4.53 1.97 -6.94
C LEU A 97 3.66 2.20 -5.71
N ILE A 98 3.28 1.12 -5.02
CA ILE A 98 2.48 1.24 -3.79
C ILE A 98 3.26 2.03 -2.73
N ALA A 99 4.56 1.73 -2.54
CA ALA A 99 5.41 2.46 -1.61
C ALA A 99 5.48 3.97 -1.92
N LYS A 100 5.64 4.33 -3.20
CA LYS A 100 5.60 5.72 -3.63
C LYS A 100 4.29 6.40 -3.26
N LEU A 101 3.16 5.79 -3.60
CA LEU A 101 1.84 6.36 -3.32
C LEU A 101 1.55 6.47 -1.82
N LEU A 102 2.08 5.56 -1.00
CA LEU A 102 2.01 5.67 0.46
C LEU A 102 2.80 6.87 0.99
N VAL A 103 4.03 7.09 0.49
CA VAL A 103 4.86 8.24 0.90
C VAL A 103 4.22 9.55 0.46
N ASP A 104 3.73 9.62 -0.78
CA ASP A 104 3.05 10.80 -1.31
C ASP A 104 1.79 11.13 -0.49
N MET A 105 0.97 10.12 -0.18
CA MET A 105 -0.22 10.30 0.67
C MET A 105 0.12 10.67 2.11
N ALA A 106 1.19 10.10 2.68
CA ALA A 106 1.62 10.45 4.02
C ALA A 106 2.03 11.93 4.11
N ARG A 107 2.72 12.45 3.08
CA ARG A 107 3.06 13.87 2.98
C ARG A 107 1.82 14.75 2.82
N GLU A 108 0.88 14.37 1.95
CA GLU A 108 -0.38 15.10 1.75
C GLU A 108 -1.22 15.17 3.03
N GLU A 109 -1.31 14.07 3.78
CA GLU A 109 -2.11 13.97 4.99
C GLU A 109 -1.43 14.56 6.23
N GLY A 110 -0.14 14.92 6.14
CA GLY A 110 0.69 15.27 7.30
C GLY A 110 0.83 14.10 8.28
N ALA A 111 0.90 12.88 7.76
CA ALA A 111 1.05 11.66 8.55
C ALA A 111 2.48 11.49 9.04
N SER A 112 2.63 11.01 10.27
CA SER A 112 3.94 10.78 10.88
C SER A 112 4.49 9.37 10.61
N ALA A 113 3.68 8.49 10.01
CA ALA A 113 4.05 7.12 9.73
C ALA A 113 3.28 6.55 8.53
N ILE A 114 3.84 5.49 7.97
CA ILE A 114 3.20 4.58 7.03
C ILE A 114 3.19 3.17 7.62
N SER A 115 2.28 2.32 7.16
CA SER A 115 2.18 0.92 7.60
C SER A 115 1.74 0.01 6.44
N HIS A 116 2.19 -1.25 6.47
CA HIS A 116 1.77 -2.29 5.53
C HIS A 116 1.59 -3.63 6.26
N GLY A 117 0.76 -4.51 5.71
CA GLY A 117 0.44 -5.82 6.29
C GLY A 117 1.27 -6.98 5.73
N SER A 118 2.49 -6.74 5.27
CA SER A 118 3.33 -7.83 4.74
C SER A 118 3.83 -8.73 5.86
N THR A 119 4.05 -10.02 5.55
CA THR A 119 4.57 -10.97 6.53
C THR A 119 6.06 -10.76 6.79
N GLY A 120 6.51 -11.09 8.00
CA GLY A 120 7.91 -10.98 8.43
C GLY A 120 8.88 -11.98 7.78
N LYS A 121 8.38 -12.87 6.91
CA LYS A 121 9.18 -13.92 6.23
C LYS A 121 9.10 -13.83 4.70
N GLY A 122 8.41 -12.82 4.16
CA GLY A 122 8.23 -12.65 2.73
C GLY A 122 9.15 -11.58 2.12
N ASN A 123 9.24 -11.56 0.80
CA ASN A 123 10.01 -10.55 0.07
C ASN A 123 9.33 -9.16 0.06
N ASP A 124 8.02 -9.12 0.24
CA ASP A 124 7.26 -7.87 0.13
C ASP A 124 7.60 -6.87 1.23
N GLN A 125 7.95 -7.33 2.44
CA GLN A 125 8.42 -6.41 3.49
C GLN A 125 9.67 -5.66 3.04
N VAL A 126 10.65 -6.36 2.44
CA VAL A 126 11.89 -5.75 1.96
C VAL A 126 11.58 -4.76 0.83
N ARG A 127 10.69 -5.13 -0.10
CA ARG A 127 10.30 -4.25 -1.21
C ARG A 127 9.62 -2.98 -0.70
N PHE A 128 8.77 -3.06 0.32
CA PHE A 128 8.14 -1.88 0.94
C PHE A 128 9.15 -1.05 1.72
N ASP A 129 9.89 -1.66 2.65
CA ASP A 129 10.78 -0.95 3.56
C ASP A 129 11.90 -0.24 2.81
N VAL A 130 12.56 -0.91 1.86
CA VAL A 130 13.64 -0.30 1.07
C VAL A 130 13.09 0.82 0.17
N SER A 131 11.94 0.61 -0.47
CA SER A 131 11.36 1.63 -1.35
C SER A 131 10.92 2.87 -0.56
N THR A 132 10.32 2.67 0.62
CA THR A 132 9.86 3.79 1.44
C THR A 132 11.02 4.56 2.05
N GLN A 133 12.07 3.88 2.54
CA GLN A 133 13.31 4.51 3.02
C GLN A 133 14.03 5.29 1.91
N ALA A 134 13.98 4.83 0.67
CA ALA A 134 14.60 5.54 -0.46
C ALA A 134 13.83 6.81 -0.88
N LEU A 135 12.54 6.92 -0.53
CA LEU A 135 11.66 8.00 -0.99
C LEU A 135 11.34 9.04 0.09
N ALA A 136 11.44 8.68 1.37
CA ALA A 136 10.94 9.45 2.51
C ALA A 136 11.98 10.39 3.11
#